data_AF-A0A0C3CQL4-F1
#
_entry.id   AF-A0A0C3CQL4-F1
#
_cell.length_a   1.000
_cell.length_b   1.000
_cell.length_c   1.000
_cell.angle_alpha   90.00
_cell.angle_beta   90.00
_cell.angle_gamma   90.00
#
_symmetry.space_group_name_H-M   'P 1'
#
loop_
_entity.id
_entity.type
_entity.pdbx_description
1 polymer ?
#
loop_
_entity_poly.entity_id
_entity_poly.type
_entity_poly.pdbx_seq_one_letter_code
_entity_poly.pdbx_strand_id
1 'polypeptide(L)'
;MPGNGPHVTKVPLETISRLAPFSALILSIICINYFLIRFYVLEGFLLKKVYGQIYTSMDESTRRGFVNHHIAGATKILILIVAAYPFIDVAFVHSTFHTPFAGSKFVTQGDILIIVSQMLIGMYIFELFYRTKISPVSVGHHIGTILIGESAIAISLNLLREKDATIEFILCTVWGAFDIVSEFLPHISIILYRVYPDSHQFLKKLFKTAMITTLTGTTAETILTMYLFGSLWNRWTIAFKVTTPMLHLLFMSCQLWGSYNFYKMYKRQQRLIAKKEGQTGDVEEQPNRIELEEAKQPTNSSLVLDHGSLHALSREPSREPSRDGSQTGLLVPSR
;
A
#
# COMPACT_ATOMS: atom_id res chain seq x y z
N MET A 1 5.89 -38.31 -20.66
CA MET A 1 5.56 -37.25 -21.63
C MET A 1 6.28 -35.98 -21.21
N PRO A 2 7.17 -35.40 -22.03
CA PRO A 2 7.68 -34.07 -21.76
C PRO A 2 6.57 -33.04 -22.09
N GLY A 3 6.23 -32.15 -21.17
CA GLY A 3 5.92 -30.78 -21.59
C GLY A 3 4.67 -30.04 -21.11
N ASN A 4 3.75 -30.59 -20.30
CA ASN A 4 2.51 -29.87 -19.92
C ASN A 4 2.59 -29.02 -18.62
N GLY A 5 3.81 -28.70 -18.15
CA GLY A 5 4.01 -27.82 -16.98
C GLY A 5 4.13 -26.35 -17.37
N PRO A 6 3.81 -25.40 -16.45
CA PRO A 6 3.91 -23.97 -16.71
C PRO A 6 5.35 -23.55 -17.07
N HIS A 7 5.53 -22.51 -17.91
CA HIS A 7 6.83 -22.07 -18.44
C HIS A 7 7.90 -21.90 -17.36
N VAL A 8 7.54 -21.32 -16.22
CA VAL A 8 8.42 -21.14 -15.05
C VAL A 8 9.18 -22.42 -14.62
N THR A 9 8.60 -23.61 -14.85
CA THR A 9 9.26 -24.89 -14.52
C THR A 9 10.47 -25.19 -15.40
N LYS A 10 10.56 -24.54 -16.56
CA LYS A 10 11.59 -24.74 -17.60
C LYS A 10 12.64 -23.63 -17.63
N VAL A 11 12.45 -22.54 -16.88
CA VAL A 11 13.41 -21.42 -16.85
C VAL A 11 14.75 -21.87 -16.25
N PRO A 12 15.89 -21.63 -16.94
CA PRO A 12 17.22 -22.03 -16.50
C PRO A 12 17.66 -21.23 -15.27
N LEU A 13 18.60 -21.77 -14.50
CA LEU A 13 19.27 -21.01 -13.44
C LEU A 13 20.26 -20.03 -14.09
N GLU A 14 19.95 -18.75 -14.04
CA GLU A 14 20.74 -17.68 -14.66
C GLU A 14 20.69 -16.38 -13.86
N THR A 15 21.63 -15.47 -14.13
CA THR A 15 21.65 -14.14 -13.50
C THR A 15 20.50 -13.34 -14.04
N ILE A 16 19.76 -12.63 -13.19
CA ILE A 16 18.58 -11.89 -13.65
C ILE A 16 18.95 -10.68 -14.54
N SER A 17 20.13 -10.07 -14.39
CA SER A 17 20.58 -8.96 -15.23
C SER A 17 22.03 -8.57 -14.90
N ARG A 18 22.71 -7.94 -15.85
CA ARG A 18 24.05 -7.35 -15.65
C ARG A 18 24.02 -6.11 -14.75
N LEU A 19 22.85 -5.50 -14.56
CA LEU A 19 22.63 -4.37 -13.68
C LEU A 19 22.45 -4.76 -12.22
N ALA A 20 22.25 -6.05 -11.91
CA ALA A 20 22.01 -6.51 -10.54
C ALA A 20 23.07 -6.05 -9.53
N PRO A 21 24.39 -6.05 -9.83
CA PRO A 21 25.41 -5.52 -8.90
C PRO A 21 25.29 -4.02 -8.62
N PHE A 22 24.57 -3.27 -9.46
CA PHE A 22 24.34 -1.83 -9.33
C PHE A 22 22.98 -1.51 -8.70
N SER A 23 22.28 -2.47 -8.09
CA SER A 23 20.95 -2.30 -7.51
C SER A 23 20.87 -1.10 -6.54
N ALA A 24 21.85 -0.97 -5.63
CA ALA A 24 21.91 0.14 -4.67
C ALA A 24 22.06 1.52 -5.36
N LEU A 25 22.81 1.59 -6.46
CA LEU A 25 22.95 2.81 -7.25
C LEU A 25 21.63 3.14 -7.97
N ILE A 26 20.97 2.15 -8.56
CA ILE A 26 19.66 2.30 -9.21
C ILE A 26 18.62 2.79 -8.19
N LEU A 27 18.57 2.17 -7.01
CA LEU A 27 17.70 2.58 -5.91
C LEU A 27 17.96 4.03 -5.49
N SER A 28 19.22 4.42 -5.36
CA SER A 28 19.62 5.79 -5.00
C SER A 28 19.14 6.80 -6.04
N ILE A 29 19.30 6.49 -7.33
CA ILE A 29 18.81 7.32 -8.43
C ILE A 29 17.28 7.46 -8.36
N ILE A 30 16.57 6.36 -8.08
CA ILE A 30 15.10 6.36 -7.95
C ILE A 30 14.65 7.23 -6.77
N CYS A 31 15.28 7.09 -5.61
CA CYS A 31 14.99 7.91 -4.43
C CYS A 31 15.23 9.41 -4.69
N ILE A 32 16.31 9.75 -5.40
CA ILE A 32 16.58 11.13 -5.83
C ILE A 32 15.46 11.63 -6.75
N ASN A 33 15.04 10.83 -7.73
CA ASN A 33 13.94 11.18 -8.63
C ASN A 33 12.62 11.39 -7.87
N TYR A 34 12.29 10.54 -6.89
CA TYR A 34 11.11 10.75 -6.06
C TYR A 34 11.19 12.05 -5.25
N PHE A 35 12.36 12.38 -4.70
CA PHE A 35 12.54 13.66 -4.03
C PHE A 35 12.32 14.84 -4.99
N LEU A 36 12.93 14.83 -6.17
CA LEU A 36 12.80 15.90 -7.16
C LEU A 36 11.35 16.08 -7.65
N ILE A 37 10.68 14.96 -7.99
CA ILE A 37 9.29 14.96 -8.44
C ILE A 37 8.38 15.45 -7.31
N ARG A 38 8.54 14.93 -6.09
CA ARG A 38 7.77 15.38 -4.93
C ARG A 38 7.91 16.89 -4.72
N PHE A 39 9.13 17.37 -4.60
CA PHE A 39 9.41 18.72 -4.12
C PHE A 39 9.14 19.78 -5.19
N TYR A 40 9.72 19.61 -6.39
CA TYR A 40 9.64 20.63 -7.44
C TYR A 40 8.39 20.49 -8.30
N VAL A 41 7.97 19.26 -8.61
CA VAL A 41 6.84 19.04 -9.53
C VAL A 41 5.52 19.01 -8.78
N LEU A 42 5.35 18.13 -7.79
CA LEU A 42 4.07 17.91 -7.13
C LEU A 42 3.71 19.01 -6.13
N GLU A 43 4.51 19.17 -5.07
CA GLU A 43 4.28 20.15 -4.01
C GLU A 43 4.51 21.59 -4.50
N GLY A 44 5.55 21.78 -5.32
CA GLY A 44 5.94 23.08 -5.87
C GLY A 44 4.90 23.65 -6.83
N PHE A 45 4.32 22.80 -7.70
CA PHE A 45 3.55 23.27 -8.85
C PHE A 45 2.24 22.52 -9.08
N LEU A 46 2.28 21.23 -9.39
CA LEU A 46 1.17 20.48 -9.98
C LEU A 46 -0.03 20.34 -9.04
N LEU A 47 0.17 19.95 -7.78
CA LEU A 47 -0.96 19.71 -6.86
C LEU A 47 -1.65 21.01 -6.47
N LYS A 48 -0.89 22.10 -6.31
CA LYS A 48 -1.44 23.45 -6.10
C LYS A 48 -2.27 23.90 -7.29
N LYS A 49 -1.82 23.61 -8.52
CA LYS A 49 -2.52 24.00 -9.75
C LYS A 49 -3.77 23.17 -10.00
N VAL A 50 -3.71 21.85 -9.79
CA VAL A 50 -4.80 20.91 -10.10
C VAL A 50 -5.90 20.92 -9.03
N TYR A 51 -5.51 20.94 -7.75
CA TYR A 51 -6.47 20.83 -6.64
C TYR A 51 -6.75 22.17 -5.95
N GLY A 52 -5.93 23.20 -6.18
CA GLY A 52 -6.16 24.55 -5.67
C GLY A 52 -6.35 24.57 -4.15
N GLN A 53 -7.46 25.17 -3.72
CA GLN A 53 -7.79 25.37 -2.31
C GLN A 53 -7.95 24.05 -1.55
N ILE A 54 -8.41 22.97 -2.21
CA ILE A 54 -8.57 21.65 -1.58
C ILE A 54 -7.22 21.17 -1.03
N TYR A 55 -6.13 21.36 -1.78
CA TYR A 55 -4.80 20.95 -1.37
C TYR A 55 -4.17 21.92 -0.36
N THR A 56 -4.32 23.23 -0.58
CA THR A 56 -3.67 24.24 0.28
C THR A 56 -4.31 24.38 1.66
N SER A 57 -5.58 23.98 1.82
CA SER A 57 -6.28 23.99 3.12
C SER A 57 -6.02 22.75 3.97
N MET A 58 -5.40 21.70 3.42
CA MET A 58 -5.07 20.49 4.19
C MET A 58 -4.03 20.79 5.26
N ASP A 59 -4.22 20.19 6.43
CA ASP A 59 -3.18 20.11 7.45
C ASP A 59 -1.96 19.35 6.91
N GLU A 60 -0.78 19.60 7.49
CA GLU A 60 0.48 19.04 7.01
C GLU A 60 0.49 17.49 6.98
N SER A 61 -0.15 16.85 7.96
CA SER A 61 -0.21 15.39 8.02
C SER A 61 -1.05 14.82 6.87
N THR A 62 -2.22 15.41 6.63
CA THR A 62 -3.10 15.01 5.52
C THR A 62 -2.45 15.34 4.18
N ARG A 63 -1.84 16.51 4.05
CA ARG A 63 -1.18 16.98 2.83
C ARG A 63 -0.05 16.05 2.41
N ARG A 64 0.84 15.65 3.33
CA ARG A 64 1.90 14.66 3.05
C ARG A 64 1.32 13.32 2.63
N GLY A 65 0.27 12.84 3.30
CA GLY A 65 -0.45 11.63 2.86
C GLY A 65 -1.00 11.74 1.44
N PHE A 66 -1.57 12.90 1.09
CA PHE A 66 -2.12 13.18 -0.23
C PHE A 66 -1.05 13.18 -1.32
N VAL A 67 0.09 13.85 -1.10
CA VAL A 67 1.25 13.85 -2.01
C VAL A 67 1.78 12.43 -2.19
N ASN A 68 1.91 11.68 -1.08
CA ASN A 68 2.41 10.30 -1.12
C ASN A 68 1.52 9.41 -1.99
N HIS A 69 0.19 9.50 -1.86
CA HIS A 69 -0.72 8.71 -2.69
C HIS A 69 -0.60 9.01 -4.19
N HIS A 70 -0.24 10.24 -4.58
CA HIS A 70 0.03 10.57 -5.98
C HIS A 70 1.34 9.95 -6.45
N ILE A 71 2.41 10.03 -5.66
CA ILE A 71 3.71 9.42 -6.01
C ILE A 71 3.57 7.91 -6.12
N ALA A 72 2.93 7.27 -5.14
CA ALA A 72 2.69 5.83 -5.12
C ALA A 72 1.81 5.40 -6.30
N GLY A 73 0.67 6.08 -6.52
CA GLY A 73 -0.23 5.79 -7.64
C GLY A 73 0.44 5.96 -9.01
N ALA A 74 1.15 7.08 -9.22
CA ALA A 74 1.85 7.34 -10.48
C ALA A 74 2.99 6.36 -10.74
N THR A 75 3.76 6.01 -9.70
CA THR A 75 4.80 4.98 -9.79
C THR A 75 4.21 3.64 -10.19
N LYS A 76 3.11 3.22 -9.55
CA LYS A 76 2.42 1.97 -9.84
C LYS A 76 1.92 1.92 -11.29
N ILE A 77 1.36 3.02 -11.82
CA ILE A 77 0.97 3.12 -13.24
C ILE A 77 2.19 2.98 -14.15
N LEU A 78 3.29 3.68 -13.85
CA LEU A 78 4.50 3.63 -14.66
C LEU A 78 5.10 2.21 -14.67
N ILE A 79 5.14 1.54 -13.52
CA ILE A 79 5.58 0.15 -13.43
C ILE A 79 4.68 -0.76 -14.26
N LEU A 80 3.35 -0.66 -14.15
CA LEU A 80 2.44 -1.49 -14.95
C LEU A 80 2.70 -1.36 -16.45
N ILE A 81 2.90 -0.13 -16.93
CA ILE A 81 3.16 0.12 -18.36
C ILE A 81 4.50 -0.48 -18.79
N VAL A 82 5.57 -0.23 -18.02
CA VAL A 82 6.93 -0.63 -18.38
C VAL A 82 7.17 -2.14 -18.18
N ALA A 83 6.61 -2.70 -17.10
CA ALA A 83 6.84 -4.08 -16.71
C ALA A 83 5.91 -5.08 -17.40
N ALA A 84 4.74 -4.66 -17.92
CA ALA A 84 3.74 -5.58 -18.47
C ALA A 84 4.32 -6.56 -19.51
N TYR A 85 5.03 -6.03 -20.51
CA TYR A 85 5.63 -6.86 -21.55
C TYR A 85 6.69 -7.84 -20.99
N PRO A 86 7.78 -7.40 -20.35
CA PRO A 86 8.84 -8.30 -19.90
C PRO A 86 8.36 -9.24 -18.79
N PHE A 87 7.43 -8.82 -17.93
CA PHE A 87 6.84 -9.69 -16.92
C PHE A 87 6.07 -10.85 -17.56
N ILE A 88 5.16 -10.56 -18.50
CA ILE A 88 4.35 -11.60 -19.15
C ILE A 88 5.25 -12.56 -19.92
N ASP A 89 6.20 -12.03 -20.69
CA ASP A 89 7.05 -12.81 -21.58
C ASP A 89 7.99 -13.75 -20.80
N VAL A 90 8.61 -13.26 -19.72
CA VAL A 90 9.48 -14.07 -18.84
C VAL A 90 8.70 -15.06 -17.99
N ALA A 91 7.61 -14.63 -17.35
CA ALA A 91 6.93 -15.46 -16.35
C ALA A 91 6.05 -16.56 -16.98
N PHE A 92 5.45 -16.29 -18.15
CA PHE A 92 4.39 -17.15 -18.70
C PHE A 92 4.61 -17.64 -20.13
N VAL A 93 5.44 -16.97 -20.92
CA VAL A 93 5.58 -17.28 -22.36
C VAL A 93 6.81 -18.15 -22.60
N HIS A 94 7.85 -17.61 -23.23
CA HIS A 94 9.00 -18.38 -23.72
C HIS A 94 10.34 -17.67 -23.49
N SER A 95 10.32 -16.42 -23.03
CA SER A 95 11.52 -15.62 -22.84
C SER A 95 12.24 -15.94 -21.54
N THR A 96 13.51 -15.53 -21.46
CA THR A 96 14.32 -15.55 -20.26
C THR A 96 14.73 -14.12 -19.89
N PHE A 97 15.43 -13.94 -18.77
CA PHE A 97 15.84 -12.61 -18.33
C PHE A 97 16.81 -11.93 -19.31
N HIS A 98 17.55 -12.72 -20.09
CA HIS A 98 18.50 -12.24 -21.07
C HIS A 98 17.90 -11.95 -22.45
N THR A 99 16.61 -12.23 -22.67
CA THR A 99 15.94 -11.89 -23.93
C THR A 99 15.99 -10.36 -24.18
N PRO A 100 16.28 -9.90 -25.41
CA PRO A 100 16.13 -8.51 -25.81
C PRO A 100 14.78 -7.88 -25.46
N PHE A 101 14.79 -6.70 -24.82
CA PHE A 101 13.57 -5.94 -24.57
C PHE A 101 13.12 -5.19 -25.83
N ALA A 102 11.95 -5.56 -26.38
CA ALA A 102 11.32 -4.89 -27.52
C ALA A 102 12.26 -4.73 -28.74
N GLY A 103 13.07 -5.75 -29.03
CA GLY A 103 14.04 -5.74 -30.14
C GLY A 103 15.32 -4.93 -29.88
N SER A 104 15.53 -4.44 -28.65
CA SER A 104 16.75 -3.72 -28.26
C SER A 104 18.00 -4.59 -28.36
N LYS A 105 19.10 -4.01 -28.84
CA LYS A 105 20.41 -4.69 -28.87
C LYS A 105 21.17 -4.64 -27.54
N PHE A 106 20.76 -3.76 -26.62
CA PHE A 106 21.52 -3.45 -25.41
C PHE A 106 20.75 -3.73 -24.12
N VAL A 107 19.42 -3.64 -24.17
CA VAL A 107 18.55 -3.74 -23.00
C VAL A 107 17.85 -5.09 -23.02
N THR A 108 17.93 -5.81 -21.92
CA THR A 108 17.28 -7.11 -21.72
C THR A 108 16.01 -6.96 -20.90
N GLN A 109 15.13 -7.97 -20.96
CA GLN A 109 13.91 -8.01 -20.15
C GLN A 109 14.23 -7.96 -18.65
N GLY A 110 15.29 -8.62 -18.22
CA GLY A 110 15.79 -8.60 -16.85
C GLY A 110 16.27 -7.23 -16.37
N ASP A 111 16.91 -6.44 -17.24
CA ASP A 111 17.32 -5.06 -16.91
C ASP A 111 16.09 -4.19 -16.55
N ILE A 112 15.02 -4.32 -17.34
CA ILE A 112 13.77 -3.61 -17.09
C ILE A 112 13.11 -4.10 -15.80
N LEU A 113 13.07 -5.42 -15.57
CA LEU A 113 12.48 -6.01 -14.37
C LEU A 113 13.23 -5.57 -13.09
N ILE A 114 14.56 -5.46 -13.10
CA ILE A 114 15.31 -4.90 -11.98
C ILE A 114 14.93 -3.44 -11.73
N ILE A 115 14.89 -2.61 -12.78
CA ILE A 115 14.60 -1.18 -12.63
C ILE A 115 13.22 -0.99 -12.01
N VAL A 116 12.20 -1.69 -12.50
CA VAL A 116 10.84 -1.56 -11.96
C VAL A 116 10.69 -2.16 -10.56
N SER A 117 11.41 -3.24 -10.24
CA SER A 117 11.46 -3.76 -8.86
C SER A 117 12.07 -2.72 -7.91
N GLN A 118 13.16 -2.07 -8.33
CA GLN A 118 13.79 -1.00 -7.56
C GLN A 118 12.89 0.24 -7.44
N MET A 119 12.03 0.51 -8.44
CA MET A 119 11.01 1.57 -8.33
C MET A 119 9.98 1.24 -7.25
N LEU A 120 9.49 0.00 -7.22
CA LEU A 120 8.55 -0.45 -6.19
C LEU A 120 9.17 -0.36 -4.79
N ILE A 121 10.40 -0.86 -4.62
CA ILE A 121 11.15 -0.81 -3.36
C ILE A 121 11.39 0.65 -2.93
N GLY A 122 11.89 1.49 -3.84
CA GLY A 122 12.12 2.91 -3.59
C GLY A 122 10.85 3.66 -3.18
N MET A 123 9.70 3.29 -3.75
CA MET A 123 8.41 3.90 -3.39
C MET A 123 8.01 3.51 -1.95
N TYR A 124 8.21 2.26 -1.53
CA TYR A 124 7.93 1.85 -0.16
C TYR A 124 8.87 2.52 0.85
N ILE A 125 10.16 2.65 0.52
CA ILE A 125 11.13 3.40 1.32
C ILE A 125 10.68 4.86 1.45
N PHE A 126 10.32 5.48 0.32
CA PHE A 126 9.84 6.85 0.30
C PHE A 126 8.59 7.01 1.18
N GLU A 127 7.61 6.12 1.09
CA GLU A 127 6.40 6.19 1.90
C GLU A 127 6.71 6.08 3.40
N LEU A 128 7.60 5.17 3.80
CA LEU A 128 8.01 4.98 5.19
C LEU A 128 8.63 6.23 5.81
N PHE A 129 9.47 6.96 5.06
CA PHE A 129 10.11 8.18 5.55
C PHE A 129 9.24 9.43 5.41
N TYR A 130 8.42 9.49 4.37
CA TYR A 130 7.68 10.69 4.03
C TYR A 130 6.34 10.81 4.75
N ARG A 131 5.64 9.70 5.03
CA ARG A 131 4.36 9.79 5.76
C ARG A 131 4.59 9.97 7.27
N THR A 132 3.77 10.83 7.86
CA THR A 132 3.81 11.12 9.31
C THR A 132 3.12 10.05 10.16
N LYS A 133 2.16 9.34 9.60
CA LYS A 133 1.37 8.30 10.27
C LYS A 133 1.15 7.14 9.32
N ILE A 134 1.66 5.96 9.69
CA ILE A 134 1.49 4.70 8.98
C ILE A 134 1.04 3.66 10.01
N SER A 135 0.11 2.78 9.63
CA SER A 135 -0.31 1.70 10.53
C SER A 135 0.81 0.68 10.71
N PRO A 136 0.97 0.04 11.88
CA PRO A 136 2.01 -0.98 12.07
C PRO A 136 1.92 -2.12 11.06
N VAL A 137 0.70 -2.50 10.65
CA VAL A 137 0.48 -3.53 9.62
C VAL A 137 1.04 -3.10 8.26
N SER A 138 0.82 -1.85 7.86
CA SER A 138 1.37 -1.30 6.61
C SER A 138 2.88 -1.09 6.69
N VAL A 139 3.42 -0.69 7.85
CA VAL A 139 4.88 -0.64 8.07
C VAL A 139 5.49 -2.03 7.90
N GLY A 140 4.90 -3.05 8.52
CA GLY A 140 5.35 -4.43 8.39
C GLY A 140 5.30 -4.93 6.94
N HIS A 141 4.21 -4.64 6.22
CA HIS A 141 4.07 -4.93 4.79
C HIS A 141 5.19 -4.27 3.97
N HIS A 142 5.39 -2.95 4.11
CA HIS A 142 6.39 -2.22 3.33
C HIS A 142 7.82 -2.71 3.62
N ILE A 143 8.18 -2.89 4.89
CA ILE A 143 9.49 -3.42 5.29
C ILE A 143 9.68 -4.83 4.73
N GLY A 144 8.65 -5.68 4.84
CA GLY A 144 8.66 -7.02 4.26
C GLY A 144 8.92 -6.97 2.75
N THR A 145 8.20 -6.13 2.01
CA THR A 145 8.34 -6.02 0.55
C THR A 145 9.74 -5.57 0.16
N ILE A 146 10.29 -4.58 0.88
CA ILE A 146 11.67 -4.10 0.68
C ILE A 146 12.67 -5.26 0.90
N LEU A 147 12.56 -5.96 2.03
CA LEU A 147 13.50 -7.04 2.37
C LEU A 147 13.41 -8.21 1.40
N ILE A 148 12.22 -8.64 1.01
CA ILE A 148 12.02 -9.73 0.06
C ILE A 148 12.55 -9.33 -1.31
N GLY A 149 12.21 -8.13 -1.81
CA GLY A 149 12.66 -7.64 -3.10
C GLY A 149 14.17 -7.49 -3.19
N GLU A 150 14.80 -6.87 -2.20
CA GLU A 150 16.26 -6.73 -2.15
C GLU A 150 16.96 -8.10 -1.98
N SER A 151 16.39 -9.02 -1.19
CA SER A 151 16.94 -10.37 -1.03
C SER A 151 16.87 -11.15 -2.33
N ALA A 152 15.77 -11.09 -3.08
CA ALA A 152 15.64 -11.75 -4.37
C ALA A 152 16.68 -11.27 -5.37
N ILE A 153 16.97 -9.95 -5.39
CA ILE A 153 18.04 -9.39 -6.22
C ILE A 153 19.42 -9.84 -5.70
N ALA A 154 19.68 -9.78 -4.40
CA ALA A 154 20.98 -10.15 -3.83
C ALA A 154 21.32 -11.63 -4.05
N ILE A 155 20.37 -12.53 -3.85
CA ILE A 155 20.53 -13.98 -4.06
C ILE A 155 20.82 -14.29 -5.53
N SER A 156 20.27 -13.51 -6.47
CA SER A 156 20.54 -13.66 -7.91
C SER A 156 21.99 -13.40 -8.32
N LEU A 157 22.79 -12.76 -7.46
CA LEU A 157 24.21 -12.50 -7.71
C LEU A 157 25.11 -13.72 -7.45
N ASN A 158 24.64 -14.72 -6.69
CA ASN A 158 25.44 -15.89 -6.31
C ASN A 158 24.78 -17.22 -6.69
N LEU A 159 24.56 -17.41 -7.98
CA LEU A 159 23.84 -18.57 -8.55
C LEU A 159 24.45 -19.93 -8.19
N LEU A 160 25.77 -20.00 -8.01
CA LEU A 160 26.45 -21.27 -7.69
C LEU A 160 26.05 -21.79 -6.30
N ARG A 161 25.70 -20.87 -5.40
CA ARG A 161 25.24 -21.19 -4.05
C ARG A 161 23.72 -21.27 -3.97
N GLU A 162 23.02 -20.48 -4.77
CA GLU A 162 21.58 -20.27 -4.64
C GLU A 162 20.80 -20.79 -5.86
N LYS A 163 20.42 -22.07 -5.80
CA LYS A 163 19.72 -22.77 -6.90
C LYS A 163 18.30 -22.25 -7.16
N ASP A 164 17.73 -21.52 -6.22
CA ASP A 164 16.36 -21.02 -6.25
C ASP A 164 16.27 -19.58 -6.81
N ALA A 165 17.39 -18.91 -7.03
CA ALA A 165 17.45 -17.46 -7.25
C ALA A 165 16.57 -16.95 -8.40
N THR A 166 16.64 -17.60 -9.56
CA THR A 166 15.85 -17.25 -10.74
C THR A 166 14.35 -17.40 -10.48
N ILE A 167 13.96 -18.50 -9.82
CA ILE A 167 12.56 -18.81 -9.56
C ILE A 167 11.99 -17.86 -8.51
N GLU A 168 12.77 -17.58 -7.46
CA GLU A 168 12.40 -16.65 -6.41
C GLU A 168 12.17 -15.25 -6.98
N PHE A 169 13.04 -14.79 -7.88
CA PHE A 169 12.85 -13.51 -8.54
C PHE A 169 11.57 -13.49 -9.41
N ILE A 170 11.27 -14.56 -10.16
CA ILE A 170 10.01 -14.67 -10.91
C ILE A 170 8.81 -14.61 -9.96
N LEU A 171 8.81 -15.39 -8.87
CA LEU A 171 7.73 -15.33 -7.88
C LEU A 171 7.58 -13.94 -7.28
N CYS A 172 8.69 -13.27 -6.96
CA CYS A 172 8.67 -11.88 -6.48
C CYS A 172 8.05 -10.93 -7.51
N THR A 173 8.32 -11.11 -8.82
CA THR A 173 7.66 -10.29 -9.85
C THR A 173 6.16 -10.57 -9.96
N VAL A 174 5.73 -11.82 -9.76
CA VAL A 174 4.29 -12.18 -9.72
C VAL A 174 3.62 -11.54 -8.51
N TRP A 175 4.23 -11.63 -7.32
CA TRP A 175 3.75 -10.94 -6.12
C TRP A 175 3.69 -9.42 -6.33
N GLY A 176 4.76 -8.83 -6.84
CA GLY A 176 4.82 -7.40 -7.13
C GLY A 176 3.73 -6.95 -8.11
N ALA A 177 3.41 -7.76 -9.12
CA ALA A 177 2.33 -7.45 -10.06
C ALA A 177 0.96 -7.39 -9.37
N PHE A 178 0.64 -8.38 -8.52
CA PHE A 178 -0.62 -8.38 -7.76
C PHE A 178 -0.68 -7.27 -6.72
N ASP A 179 0.42 -7.01 -6.02
CA ASP A 179 0.56 -5.91 -5.07
C ASP A 179 0.24 -4.57 -5.77
N ILE A 180 0.85 -4.32 -6.93
CA ILE A 180 0.59 -3.11 -7.70
C ILE A 180 -0.88 -2.99 -8.13
N VAL A 181 -1.47 -4.06 -8.69
CA VAL A 181 -2.87 -4.03 -9.16
C VAL A 181 -3.85 -3.87 -8.01
N SER A 182 -3.68 -4.64 -6.93
CA SER A 182 -4.60 -4.66 -5.79
C SER A 182 -4.50 -3.39 -4.95
N GLU A 183 -3.32 -2.82 -4.78
CA GLU A 183 -3.11 -1.60 -3.99
C GLU A 183 -3.28 -0.29 -4.79
N PHE A 184 -3.34 -0.34 -6.12
CA PHE A 184 -3.56 0.85 -6.94
C PHE A 184 -4.90 1.54 -6.63
N LEU A 185 -6.01 0.79 -6.62
CA LEU A 185 -7.33 1.35 -6.34
C LEU A 185 -7.46 1.96 -4.94
N PRO A 186 -6.90 1.37 -3.88
CA PRO A 186 -6.77 2.03 -2.58
C PRO A 186 -6.20 3.44 -2.63
N HIS A 187 -5.10 3.68 -3.35
CA HIS A 187 -4.51 5.02 -3.46
C HIS A 187 -5.48 6.01 -4.12
N ILE A 188 -6.07 5.62 -5.25
CA ILE A 188 -7.08 6.43 -5.93
C ILE A 188 -8.28 6.72 -5.02
N SER A 189 -8.72 5.71 -4.25
CA SER A 189 -9.84 5.84 -3.34
C SER A 189 -9.59 6.85 -2.23
N ILE A 190 -8.39 6.87 -1.66
CA ILE A 190 -8.02 7.86 -0.64
C ILE A 190 -7.88 9.27 -1.23
N ILE A 191 -7.33 9.42 -2.45
CA ILE A 191 -7.28 10.72 -3.13
C ILE A 191 -8.70 11.26 -3.32
N LEU A 192 -9.60 10.46 -3.90
CA LEU A 192 -10.99 10.84 -4.16
C LEU A 192 -11.77 11.10 -2.87
N TYR A 193 -11.47 10.38 -1.79
CA TYR A 193 -12.01 10.64 -0.46
C TYR A 193 -11.68 12.05 0.06
N ARG A 194 -10.47 12.55 -0.23
CA ARG A 194 -10.07 13.91 0.16
C ARG A 194 -10.62 14.99 -0.77
N VAL A 195 -10.83 14.66 -2.04
CA VAL A 195 -11.37 15.61 -3.03
C VAL A 195 -12.89 15.78 -2.90
N TYR A 196 -13.62 14.71 -2.55
CA TYR A 196 -15.09 14.72 -2.47
C TYR A 196 -15.62 14.30 -1.07
N PRO A 197 -15.27 15.01 0.01
CA PRO A 197 -15.56 14.57 1.39
C PRO A 197 -17.07 14.45 1.69
N ASP A 198 -17.90 15.28 1.08
CA ASP A 198 -19.35 15.37 1.35
C ASP A 198 -20.19 14.48 0.42
N SER A 199 -19.58 13.87 -0.59
CA SER A 199 -20.27 13.03 -1.57
C SER A 199 -20.44 11.59 -1.05
N HIS A 200 -21.18 11.41 0.04
CA HIS A 200 -21.26 10.12 0.76
C HIS A 200 -21.75 8.95 -0.11
N GLN A 201 -22.68 9.18 -1.05
CA GLN A 201 -23.16 8.13 -1.97
C GLN A 201 -22.06 7.65 -2.93
N PHE A 202 -21.26 8.59 -3.45
CA PHE A 202 -20.10 8.28 -4.27
C PHE A 202 -19.03 7.53 -3.46
N LEU A 203 -18.67 8.05 -2.29
CA LEU A 203 -17.67 7.44 -1.40
C LEU A 203 -18.08 6.04 -0.93
N LYS A 204 -19.38 5.82 -0.66
CA LYS A 204 -19.93 4.50 -0.36
C LYS A 204 -19.69 3.52 -1.50
N LYS A 205 -20.00 3.90 -2.75
CA LYS A 205 -19.77 3.05 -3.93
C LYS A 205 -18.27 2.78 -4.12
N LEU A 206 -17.46 3.84 -4.03
CA LEU A 206 -16.00 3.77 -4.17
C LEU A 206 -15.36 2.80 -3.17
N PHE A 207 -15.64 2.93 -1.87
CA PHE A 207 -15.05 2.04 -0.86
C PHE A 207 -15.57 0.60 -0.95
N LYS A 208 -16.83 0.41 -1.37
CA LYS A 208 -17.35 -0.94 -1.66
C LYS A 208 -16.58 -1.57 -2.83
N THR A 209 -16.39 -0.84 -3.92
CA THR A 209 -15.62 -1.31 -5.08
C THR A 209 -14.18 -1.61 -4.69
N ALA A 210 -13.51 -0.70 -3.99
CA ALA A 210 -12.13 -0.90 -3.52
C ALA A 210 -12.02 -2.17 -2.67
N MET A 211 -12.91 -2.38 -1.69
CA MET A 211 -12.95 -3.58 -0.86
C MET A 211 -13.14 -4.87 -1.68
N ILE A 212 -14.07 -4.87 -2.64
CA ILE A 212 -14.31 -6.06 -3.48
C ILE A 212 -13.09 -6.34 -4.35
N THR A 213 -12.54 -5.32 -5.01
CA THR A 213 -11.39 -5.51 -5.91
C THR A 213 -10.14 -5.93 -5.14
N THR A 214 -9.87 -5.38 -3.94
CA THR A 214 -8.75 -5.83 -3.12
C THR A 214 -8.93 -7.29 -2.68
N LEU A 215 -10.13 -7.68 -2.24
CA LEU A 215 -10.40 -9.06 -1.81
C LEU A 215 -10.30 -10.06 -2.98
N THR A 216 -10.83 -9.70 -4.15
CA THR A 216 -10.70 -10.50 -5.37
C THR A 216 -9.24 -10.59 -5.81
N GLY A 217 -8.50 -9.47 -5.75
CA GLY A 217 -7.07 -9.42 -6.04
C GLY A 217 -6.26 -10.35 -5.14
N THR A 218 -6.43 -10.26 -3.82
CA THR A 218 -5.77 -11.16 -2.85
C THR A 218 -6.12 -12.63 -3.11
N THR A 219 -7.39 -12.94 -3.38
CA THR A 219 -7.80 -14.32 -3.70
C THR A 219 -7.11 -14.83 -4.97
N ALA A 220 -7.09 -14.02 -6.03
CA ALA A 220 -6.44 -14.38 -7.29
C ALA A 220 -4.92 -14.53 -7.15
N GLU A 221 -4.29 -13.64 -6.38
CA GLU A 221 -2.87 -13.71 -6.02
C GLU A 221 -2.57 -15.01 -5.29
N THR A 222 -3.33 -15.36 -4.26
CA THR A 222 -3.12 -16.59 -3.49
C THR A 222 -3.25 -17.83 -4.37
N ILE A 223 -4.28 -17.89 -5.22
CA ILE A 223 -4.46 -19.02 -6.14
C ILE A 223 -3.27 -19.14 -7.08
N LEU A 224 -2.87 -18.05 -7.76
CA LEU A 224 -1.79 -18.10 -8.73
C LEU A 224 -0.43 -18.39 -8.08
N THR A 225 -0.14 -17.72 -6.96
CA THR A 225 1.10 -17.91 -6.20
C THR A 225 1.22 -19.36 -5.75
N MET A 226 0.18 -19.91 -5.11
CA MET A 226 0.22 -21.28 -4.60
C MET A 226 0.24 -22.32 -5.72
N TYR A 227 -0.41 -22.03 -6.85
CA TYR A 227 -0.30 -22.85 -8.05
C TYR A 227 1.13 -22.89 -8.60
N LEU A 228 1.78 -21.72 -8.77
CA LEU A 228 3.16 -21.65 -9.26
C LEU A 228 4.14 -22.28 -8.26
N PHE A 229 4.00 -21.96 -6.97
CA PHE A 229 4.80 -22.53 -5.90
C PHE A 229 4.70 -24.05 -5.85
N GLY A 230 3.48 -24.60 -5.90
CA GLY A 230 3.23 -26.04 -5.92
C GLY A 230 3.76 -26.72 -7.20
N SER A 231 3.64 -26.06 -8.36
CA SER A 231 4.21 -26.55 -9.62
C SER A 231 5.73 -26.65 -9.60
N LEU A 232 6.38 -25.89 -8.71
CA LEU A 232 7.84 -25.81 -8.55
C LEU A 232 8.34 -26.57 -7.31
N TRP A 233 7.46 -27.34 -6.63
CA TRP A 233 7.74 -28.02 -5.36
C TRP A 233 9.03 -28.83 -5.34
N ASN A 234 9.36 -29.52 -6.43
CA ASN A 234 10.55 -30.37 -6.50
C ASN A 234 11.86 -29.59 -6.70
N ARG A 235 11.79 -28.31 -7.14
CA ARG A 235 12.96 -27.45 -7.37
C ARG A 235 13.37 -26.71 -6.10
N TRP A 236 12.40 -26.32 -5.27
CA TRP A 236 12.67 -25.56 -4.04
C TRP A 236 13.56 -26.30 -3.05
N THR A 237 14.54 -25.58 -2.52
CA THR A 237 15.21 -25.99 -1.28
C THR A 237 14.25 -25.98 -0.09
N ILE A 238 14.61 -26.70 0.97
CA ILE A 238 13.77 -26.80 2.17
C ILE A 238 13.51 -25.44 2.84
N ALA A 239 14.48 -24.52 2.75
CA ALA A 239 14.34 -23.17 3.28
C ALA A 239 13.14 -22.45 2.64
N PHE A 240 13.10 -22.37 1.30
CA PHE A 240 11.99 -21.74 0.56
C PHE A 240 10.67 -22.50 0.68
N LYS A 241 10.69 -23.82 0.87
CA LYS A 241 9.46 -24.59 1.17
C LYS A 241 8.77 -24.15 2.45
N VAL A 242 9.53 -23.63 3.42
CA VAL A 242 9.01 -23.16 4.72
C VAL A 242 8.78 -21.65 4.69
N THR A 243 9.76 -20.87 4.22
CA THR A 243 9.68 -19.41 4.29
C THR A 243 8.63 -18.84 3.34
N THR A 244 8.53 -19.34 2.10
CA THR A 244 7.61 -18.79 1.09
C THR A 244 6.13 -18.88 1.54
N PRO A 245 5.60 -20.02 2.03
CA PRO A 245 4.23 -20.07 2.56
C PRO A 245 4.02 -19.20 3.80
N MET A 246 5.00 -19.14 4.72
CA MET A 246 4.92 -18.28 5.91
C MET A 246 4.82 -16.81 5.54
N LEU A 247 5.67 -16.35 4.62
CA LEU A 247 5.63 -14.98 4.10
C LEU A 247 4.31 -14.71 3.38
N HIS A 248 3.82 -15.65 2.56
CA HIS A 248 2.54 -15.47 1.89
C HIS A 248 1.37 -15.30 2.87
N LEU A 249 1.30 -16.11 3.93
CA LEU A 249 0.25 -15.97 4.95
C LEU A 249 0.32 -14.62 5.67
N LEU A 250 1.52 -14.13 5.96
CA LEU A 250 1.74 -12.82 6.58
C LEU A 250 1.22 -11.70 5.66
N PHE A 251 1.63 -11.71 4.39
CA PHE A 251 1.25 -10.70 3.40
C PHE A 251 -0.24 -10.72 3.07
N MET A 252 -0.81 -11.91 2.89
CA MET A 252 -2.25 -12.10 2.73
C MET A 252 -3.01 -11.49 3.92
N SER A 253 -2.53 -11.70 5.15
CA SER A 253 -3.14 -11.10 6.35
C SER A 253 -3.09 -9.57 6.32
N CYS A 254 -1.98 -8.97 5.87
CA CYS A 254 -1.85 -7.53 5.67
C CYS A 254 -2.84 -6.98 4.62
N GLN A 255 -3.00 -7.67 3.48
CA GLN A 255 -3.93 -7.27 2.44
C GLN A 255 -5.41 -7.41 2.88
N LEU A 256 -5.73 -8.50 3.60
CA LEU A 256 -7.07 -8.69 4.19
C LEU A 256 -7.39 -7.61 5.22
N TRP A 257 -6.40 -7.18 6.01
CA TRP A 257 -6.54 -6.03 6.89
C TRP A 257 -6.85 -4.73 6.11
N GLY A 258 -6.19 -4.51 4.97
CA GLY A 258 -6.51 -3.42 4.04
C GLY A 258 -7.97 -3.46 3.56
N SER A 259 -8.43 -4.63 3.10
CA SER A 259 -9.81 -4.86 2.68
C SER A 259 -10.82 -4.58 3.80
N TYR A 260 -10.51 -5.00 5.03
CA TYR A 260 -11.32 -4.74 6.21
C TYR A 260 -11.42 -3.23 6.55
N ASN A 261 -10.35 -2.46 6.34
CA ASN A 261 -10.39 -1.01 6.52
C ASN A 261 -11.34 -0.35 5.51
N PHE A 262 -11.32 -0.76 4.24
CA PHE A 262 -12.28 -0.28 3.25
C PHE A 262 -13.73 -0.66 3.58
N TYR A 263 -13.95 -1.87 4.10
CA TYR A 263 -15.27 -2.26 4.62
C TYR A 263 -15.75 -1.32 5.74
N LYS A 264 -14.88 -1.00 6.70
CA LYS A 264 -15.20 -0.03 7.77
C LYS A 264 -15.53 1.35 7.21
N MET A 265 -14.75 1.83 6.24
CA MET A 265 -15.02 3.12 5.57
C MET A 265 -16.35 3.11 4.82
N TYR A 266 -16.65 2.03 4.10
CA TYR A 266 -17.94 1.80 3.45
C TYR A 266 -19.10 1.86 4.45
N LYS A 267 -19.02 1.12 5.57
CA LYS A 267 -20.04 1.13 6.63
C LYS A 267 -20.20 2.51 7.26
N ARG A 268 -19.11 3.26 7.44
CA ARG A 268 -19.17 4.64 7.92
C ARG A 268 -19.97 5.54 6.96
N GLN A 269 -19.72 5.45 5.66
CA GLN A 269 -20.50 6.23 4.68
C GLN A 269 -21.99 5.85 4.68
N GLN A 270 -22.33 4.56 4.84
CA GLN A 270 -23.73 4.14 5.01
C GLN A 270 -24.42 4.81 6.21
N ARG A 271 -23.72 4.89 7.35
CA ARG A 271 -24.26 5.54 8.56
C ARG A 271 -24.45 7.05 8.37
N LEU A 272 -23.55 7.72 7.65
CA LEU A 272 -23.68 9.16 7.36
C LEU A 272 -24.88 9.45 6.46
N ILE A 273 -25.11 8.61 5.45
CA ILE A 273 -26.29 8.70 4.57
C ILE A 273 -27.57 8.52 5.39
N ALA A 274 -27.67 7.46 6.20
CA ALA A 274 -28.86 7.21 7.02
C ALA A 274 -29.16 8.35 8.01
N LYS A 275 -28.12 8.95 8.62
CA LYS A 275 -28.30 10.13 9.48
C LYS A 275 -28.83 11.35 8.71
N LYS A 276 -28.31 11.58 7.51
CA LYS A 276 -28.75 12.70 6.66
C LYS A 276 -30.20 12.51 6.20
N GLU A 277 -30.57 11.28 5.81
CA GLU A 277 -31.93 10.93 5.39
C GLU A 277 -32.94 11.01 6.55
N GLY A 278 -32.56 10.55 7.75
CA GLY A 278 -33.40 10.64 8.95
C GLY A 278 -33.63 12.09 9.44
N GLN A 279 -32.64 12.97 9.27
CA GLN A 279 -32.81 14.41 9.59
C GLN A 279 -33.72 15.15 8.61
N THR A 280 -33.80 14.71 7.35
CA THR A 280 -34.76 15.26 6.36
C THR A 280 -36.20 14.79 6.57
N GLY A 281 -36.44 13.74 7.37
CA GLY A 281 -37.78 13.20 7.62
C GLY A 281 -38.59 13.96 8.68
N ASP A 282 -37.94 14.75 9.54
CA ASP A 282 -38.58 15.41 10.68
C ASP A 282 -38.94 16.90 10.43
N VAL A 283 -38.89 17.38 9.18
CA VAL A 283 -39.16 18.81 8.84
C VAL A 283 -40.56 19.03 8.22
N GLU A 284 -41.33 17.97 7.92
CA GLU A 284 -42.69 18.10 7.35
C GLU A 284 -43.82 17.62 8.28
N GLU A 285 -43.68 17.75 9.61
CA GLU A 285 -44.82 17.55 10.51
C GLU A 285 -44.80 18.46 11.74
N GLN A 286 -44.97 19.77 11.52
CA GLN A 286 -45.69 20.62 12.48
C GLN A 286 -46.60 21.62 11.75
N PRO A 287 -47.92 21.36 11.69
CA PRO A 287 -48.88 22.37 11.34
C PRO A 287 -49.02 23.34 12.53
N ASN A 288 -48.83 24.63 12.25
CA ASN A 288 -49.30 25.79 13.01
C ASN A 288 -49.88 25.51 14.41
N ARG A 289 -49.09 25.77 15.46
CA ARG A 289 -49.63 26.16 16.76
C ARG A 289 -48.74 27.23 17.40
N ILE A 290 -49.07 28.48 17.05
CA ILE A 290 -49.26 29.65 17.93
C ILE A 290 -48.39 29.69 19.20
N GLU A 291 -47.36 30.55 19.12
CA GLU A 291 -47.07 31.69 20.02
C GLU A 291 -46.62 31.49 21.49
N LEU A 292 -45.58 32.29 21.81
CA LEU A 292 -45.02 32.68 23.12
C LEU A 292 -44.25 31.65 23.96
N GLU A 293 -42.91 31.80 24.00
CA GLU A 293 -42.25 32.33 25.20
C GLU A 293 -40.77 32.68 24.98
N GLU A 294 -40.33 33.67 25.74
CA GLU A 294 -39.13 34.47 25.62
C GLU A 294 -37.80 33.80 26.03
N ALA A 295 -36.74 34.35 25.45
CA ALA A 295 -35.43 34.62 26.07
C ALA A 295 -34.72 33.52 26.88
N LYS A 296 -33.62 33.02 26.30
CA LYS A 296 -32.27 33.13 26.90
C LYS A 296 -31.18 32.61 25.96
N GLN A 297 -30.33 33.53 25.50
CA GLN A 297 -28.89 33.27 25.31
C GLN A 297 -28.27 32.94 26.69
N PRO A 298 -27.20 32.11 26.79
CA PRO A 298 -25.93 32.46 26.16
C PRO A 298 -25.00 31.32 25.70
N THR A 299 -23.90 31.79 25.08
CA THR A 299 -22.56 31.20 24.95
C THR A 299 -22.28 30.12 23.90
N ASN A 300 -21.72 30.61 22.80
CA ASN A 300 -20.90 29.90 21.83
C ASN A 300 -19.73 29.17 22.53
N SER A 301 -19.73 27.84 22.46
CA SER A 301 -18.52 27.03 22.56
C SER A 301 -18.17 26.53 21.16
N SER A 302 -17.00 26.94 20.69
CA SER A 302 -16.35 26.51 19.46
C SER A 302 -16.22 24.99 19.40
N LEU A 303 -17.01 24.35 18.54
CA LEU A 303 -16.86 22.96 18.12
C LEU A 303 -15.59 22.83 17.25
N VAL A 304 -14.48 22.53 17.91
CA VAL A 304 -13.27 22.02 17.27
C VAL A 304 -13.59 20.64 16.70
N LEU A 305 -13.70 20.56 15.38
CA LEU A 305 -13.83 19.30 14.64
C LEU A 305 -12.52 18.52 14.73
N ASP A 306 -12.46 17.58 15.67
CA ASP A 306 -11.37 16.61 15.79
C ASP A 306 -11.38 15.65 14.58
N HIS A 307 -10.61 16.02 13.54
CA HIS A 307 -10.29 15.18 12.40
C HIS A 307 -9.08 14.28 12.71
N GLY A 308 -9.23 13.44 13.74
CA GLY A 308 -8.15 12.65 14.31
C GLY A 308 -8.52 11.21 14.66
N SER A 309 -9.43 10.53 13.95
CA SER A 309 -9.82 9.16 14.35
C SER A 309 -9.92 8.15 13.19
N LEU A 310 -8.75 7.67 12.78
CA LEU A 310 -8.55 6.29 12.30
C LEU A 310 -7.58 5.50 13.20
N HIS A 311 -7.06 6.13 14.27
CA HIS A 311 -6.08 5.52 15.19
C HIS A 311 -6.58 5.35 16.64
N ALA A 312 -7.79 5.81 17.00
CA ALA A 312 -8.30 5.69 18.36
C ALA A 312 -9.00 4.34 18.69
N LEU A 313 -9.06 3.39 17.74
CA LEU A 313 -9.76 2.11 17.93
C LEU A 313 -8.85 0.95 18.38
N SER A 314 -7.67 1.23 18.94
CA SER A 314 -6.76 0.20 19.49
C SER A 314 -6.39 0.41 20.96
N ARG A 315 -7.17 1.16 21.74
CA ARG A 315 -7.05 1.17 23.20
C ARG A 315 -8.30 0.56 23.81
N GLU A 316 -8.21 -0.70 24.22
CA GLU A 316 -8.98 -1.15 25.38
C GLU A 316 -8.49 -0.37 26.62
N PRO A 317 -9.38 0.05 27.52
CA PRO A 317 -8.98 0.63 28.79
C PRO A 317 -8.43 -0.49 29.68
N SER A 318 -7.12 -0.56 29.82
CA SER A 318 -6.48 -1.28 30.92
C SER A 318 -7.00 -0.69 32.23
N ARG A 319 -7.77 -1.49 32.98
CA ARG A 319 -8.11 -1.23 34.38
C ARG A 319 -6.82 -1.22 35.19
N GLU A 320 -6.31 -0.05 35.52
CA GLU A 320 -5.42 0.08 36.67
C GLU A 320 -6.25 0.19 37.95
N PRO A 321 -5.93 -0.58 39.00
CA PRO A 321 -6.58 -0.46 40.29
C PRO A 321 -6.06 0.79 41.03
N SER A 322 -7.02 1.56 41.52
CA SER A 322 -6.84 2.58 42.55
C SER A 322 -6.02 2.03 43.71
N ARG A 323 -4.93 2.72 44.06
CA ARG A 323 -4.25 2.53 45.34
C ARG A 323 -3.98 3.91 45.96
N ASP A 324 -4.90 4.29 46.81
CA ASP A 324 -4.74 5.33 47.81
C ASP A 324 -3.71 4.90 48.87
N GLY A 325 -2.99 5.89 49.42
CA GLY A 325 -2.52 5.79 50.80
C GLY A 325 -1.01 5.93 51.06
N SER A 326 -0.68 7.09 51.65
CA SER A 326 0.32 7.34 52.69
C SER A 326 1.79 7.64 52.34
N GLN A 327 2.09 8.91 52.56
CA GLN A 327 3.30 9.55 53.11
C GLN A 327 4.44 8.65 53.65
N THR A 328 5.66 9.02 53.26
CA THR A 328 6.88 9.29 54.05
C THR A 328 8.00 9.50 53.01
N GLY A 329 8.71 10.62 52.87
CA GLY A 329 9.33 11.45 53.88
C GLY A 329 10.72 10.90 54.19
N LEU A 330 11.74 11.20 53.38
CA LEU A 330 13.16 11.24 53.80
C LEU A 330 14.09 11.88 52.74
N LEU A 331 15.02 12.64 53.29
CA LEU A 331 15.96 13.60 52.72
C LEU A 331 17.23 12.93 52.14
N VAL A 332 17.72 13.45 50.98
CA VAL A 332 19.10 13.99 50.70
C VAL A 332 20.33 13.05 50.88
N PRO A 333 21.55 13.27 50.30
CA PRO A 333 22.01 14.02 49.12
C PRO A 333 22.87 13.20 48.11
N SER A 334 23.09 13.85 46.96
CA SER A 334 24.35 14.04 46.21
C SER A 334 25.59 13.18 46.51
N ARG A 335 26.13 12.58 45.46
CA ARG A 335 27.52 12.79 45.01
C ARG A 335 27.61 12.75 43.51
#